data_AF-A0AAU6NY21-F1
#
_entry.id   AF-A0AAU6NY21-F1
#
_cell.length_a   1.000
_cell.length_b   1.000
_cell.length_c   1.000
_cell.angle_alpha   90.00
_cell.angle_beta   90.00
_cell.angle_gamma   90.00
#
_symmetry.space_group_name_H-M   'P 1'
#
loop_
_entity.id
_entity.type
_entity.pdbx_description
1 polymer ?
#
loop_
_entity_poly.entity_id
_entity_poly.type
_entity_poly.pdbx_seq_one_letter_code
_entity_poly.pdbx_strand_id
1 'polypeptide(L)'
;MKKTVFITIFSLLIISCANEKQKESESEIKTELNKESKNIELKKEDFLKSKIFIGLKNLNDGFDFESINYFSESDFEIVLDRVEKYGIGIYGIEPCLNGDFYGVKVHEQIDAKPNDPNWYREAFSEFKKSGKNLQYSATYEVPNELITE
;
A
#
# COMPACT_ATOMS: atom_id res chain seq x y z
N MET A 1 -54.00 26.45 -36.42
CA MET A 1 -52.57 26.46 -36.76
C MET A 1 -51.75 26.23 -35.49
N LYS A 2 -51.17 25.04 -35.32
CA LYS A 2 -50.40 24.60 -34.15
C LYS A 2 -48.91 24.92 -34.36
N LYS A 3 -48.35 25.96 -33.73
CA LYS A 3 -46.89 26.24 -33.79
C LYS A 3 -46.37 26.97 -32.54
N THR A 4 -46.54 26.40 -31.34
CA THR A 4 -45.83 26.97 -30.15
C THR A 4 -45.48 26.00 -29.02
N VAL A 5 -45.66 24.68 -29.13
CA VAL A 5 -45.33 23.73 -28.04
C VAL A 5 -43.98 23.00 -28.24
N PHE A 6 -43.33 23.18 -29.38
CA PHE A 6 -42.16 22.36 -29.76
C PHE A 6 -40.78 22.87 -29.27
N ILE A 7 -40.67 24.11 -28.80
CA ILE A 7 -39.35 24.72 -28.49
C ILE A 7 -38.90 24.44 -27.06
N THR A 8 -39.81 24.34 -26.09
CA THR A 8 -39.47 24.12 -24.67
C THR A 8 -39.10 22.68 -24.33
N ILE A 9 -39.59 21.69 -25.08
CA ILE A 9 -39.26 20.27 -24.85
C ILE A 9 -37.84 19.96 -25.37
N PHE A 10 -37.40 20.63 -26.43
CA PHE A 10 -36.09 20.39 -27.03
C PHE A 10 -34.94 20.90 -26.15
N SER A 11 -35.10 22.05 -25.48
CA SER A 11 -34.06 22.61 -24.59
C SER A 11 -33.83 21.76 -23.33
N LEU A 12 -34.88 21.17 -22.74
CA LEU A 12 -34.77 20.25 -21.60
C LEU A 12 -34.08 18.93 -21.97
N LEU A 13 -34.34 18.39 -23.18
CA LEU A 13 -33.67 17.18 -23.65
C LEU A 13 -32.16 17.38 -23.85
N ILE A 14 -31.74 18.51 -24.40
CA ILE A 14 -30.31 18.81 -24.62
C ILE A 14 -29.55 18.93 -23.29
N ILE A 15 -30.16 19.53 -22.28
CA ILE A 15 -29.57 19.63 -20.93
C ILE A 15 -29.46 18.23 -20.28
N SER A 16 -30.49 17.38 -20.43
CA SER A 16 -30.46 16.00 -19.91
C SER A 16 -29.36 15.17 -20.56
N CYS A 17 -29.23 15.22 -21.89
CA CYS A 17 -28.20 14.49 -22.62
C CYS A 17 -26.78 14.99 -22.31
N ALA A 18 -26.60 16.29 -22.03
CA ALA A 18 -25.29 16.82 -21.63
C ALA A 18 -24.87 16.33 -20.23
N ASN A 19 -25.82 16.28 -19.28
CA ASN A 19 -25.56 15.76 -17.93
C ASN A 19 -25.26 14.25 -17.92
N GLU A 20 -25.96 13.45 -18.73
CA GLU A 20 -25.69 12.00 -18.83
C GLU A 20 -24.31 11.74 -19.42
N LYS A 21 -23.93 12.43 -20.49
CA LYS A 21 -22.58 12.32 -21.08
C LYS A 21 -21.47 12.70 -20.12
N GLN A 22 -21.67 13.74 -19.29
CA GLN A 22 -20.70 14.14 -18.29
C GLN A 22 -20.55 13.08 -17.18
N LYS A 23 -21.66 12.45 -16.77
CA LYS A 23 -21.64 11.38 -15.76
C LYS A 23 -20.97 10.10 -16.29
N GLU A 24 -21.18 9.77 -17.56
CA GLU A 24 -20.55 8.65 -18.24
C GLU A 24 -19.03 8.84 -18.32
N SER A 25 -18.57 10.02 -18.75
CA SER A 25 -17.13 10.33 -18.82
C SER A 25 -16.44 10.34 -17.45
N GLU A 26 -17.08 10.89 -16.41
CA GLU A 26 -16.55 10.82 -15.04
C GLU A 26 -16.44 9.37 -14.53
N SER A 27 -17.38 8.50 -14.90
CA SER A 27 -17.37 7.09 -14.51
C SER A 27 -16.26 6.30 -15.21
N GLU A 28 -15.99 6.59 -16.48
CA GLU A 28 -14.89 6.02 -17.25
C GLU A 28 -13.53 6.46 -16.70
N ILE A 29 -13.37 7.76 -16.41
CA ILE A 29 -12.15 8.31 -15.81
C ILE A 29 -11.88 7.66 -14.45
N LYS A 30 -12.89 7.52 -13.58
CA LYS A 30 -12.74 6.83 -12.29
C LYS A 30 -12.33 5.36 -12.48
N THR A 31 -12.87 4.70 -13.49
CA THR A 31 -12.55 3.30 -13.79
C THR A 31 -11.09 3.14 -14.22
N GLU A 32 -10.60 4.03 -15.09
CA GLU A 32 -9.20 4.01 -15.53
C GLU A 32 -8.23 4.42 -14.40
N LEU A 33 -8.56 5.43 -13.60
CA LEU A 33 -7.77 5.79 -12.41
C LEU A 33 -7.65 4.64 -11.40
N ASN A 34 -8.73 3.86 -11.21
CA ASN A 34 -8.72 2.68 -10.35
C ASN A 34 -7.85 1.56 -10.92
N LYS A 35 -7.88 1.33 -12.24
CA LYS A 35 -6.99 0.35 -12.90
C LYS A 35 -5.53 0.74 -12.72
N GLU A 36 -5.20 2.01 -12.95
CA GLU A 36 -3.83 2.50 -12.84
C GLU A 36 -3.32 2.39 -11.40
N SER A 37 -4.12 2.83 -10.43
CA SER A 37 -3.77 2.72 -9.01
C SER A 37 -3.53 1.26 -8.59
N LYS A 38 -4.35 0.33 -9.09
CA LYS A 38 -4.17 -1.10 -8.85
C LYS A 38 -2.92 -1.66 -9.53
N ASN A 39 -2.58 -1.18 -10.73
CA ASN A 39 -1.37 -1.58 -11.44
C ASN A 39 -0.12 -1.14 -10.66
N ILE A 40 -0.12 0.10 -10.15
CA ILE A 40 0.96 0.63 -9.31
C ILE A 40 1.14 -0.25 -8.07
N GLU A 41 0.07 -0.61 -7.37
CA GLU A 41 0.15 -1.44 -6.17
C GLU A 41 0.74 -2.84 -6.46
N LEU A 42 0.32 -3.47 -7.56
CA LEU A 42 0.89 -4.75 -7.99
C LEU A 42 2.39 -4.64 -8.27
N LYS A 43 2.83 -3.55 -8.91
CA LYS A 43 4.26 -3.31 -9.15
C LYS A 43 5.05 -3.10 -7.87
N LYS A 44 4.46 -2.43 -6.86
CA LYS A 44 5.08 -2.29 -5.52
C LYS A 44 5.24 -3.64 -4.85
N GLU A 45 4.20 -4.47 -4.87
CA GLU A 45 4.27 -5.83 -4.34
C GLU A 45 5.33 -6.68 -5.05
N ASP A 46 5.38 -6.63 -6.39
CA ASP A 46 6.35 -7.37 -7.18
C ASP A 46 7.79 -6.89 -6.91
N PHE A 47 7.98 -5.59 -6.67
CA PHE A 47 9.26 -5.05 -6.24
C PHE A 47 9.68 -5.63 -4.89
N LEU A 48 8.79 -5.59 -3.90
CA LEU A 48 9.06 -6.14 -2.57
C LEU A 48 9.41 -7.63 -2.66
N LYS A 49 8.60 -8.43 -3.37
CA LYS A 49 8.83 -9.87 -3.57
C LYS A 49 10.17 -10.16 -4.25
N SER A 50 10.50 -9.42 -5.33
CA SER A 50 11.67 -9.70 -6.16
C SER A 50 12.98 -9.09 -5.67
N LYS A 51 12.94 -8.03 -4.84
CA LYS A 51 14.13 -7.30 -4.38
C LYS A 51 14.33 -7.36 -2.87
N ILE A 52 13.25 -7.33 -2.10
CA ILE A 52 13.31 -7.22 -0.64
C ILE A 52 13.14 -8.59 0.02
N PHE A 53 12.18 -9.39 -0.41
CA PHE A 53 11.85 -10.69 0.20
C PHE A 53 12.52 -11.87 -0.49
N ILE A 54 13.29 -11.64 -1.56
CA ILE A 54 13.92 -12.69 -2.35
C ILE A 54 14.77 -13.62 -1.47
N GLY A 55 14.46 -14.92 -1.54
CA GLY A 55 15.15 -15.97 -0.78
C GLY A 55 14.84 -16.01 0.72
N LEU A 56 13.93 -15.18 1.23
CA LEU A 56 13.50 -15.19 2.62
C LEU A 56 12.26 -16.07 2.78
N LYS A 57 12.09 -16.67 3.95
CA LYS A 57 10.93 -17.53 4.22
C LYS A 57 9.77 -16.69 4.75
N ASN A 58 8.66 -16.66 4.03
CA ASN A 58 7.40 -16.17 4.59
C ASN A 58 6.90 -17.16 5.66
N LEU A 59 6.69 -16.64 6.87
CA LEU A 59 6.18 -17.38 8.03
C LEU A 59 4.66 -17.22 8.22
N ASN A 60 3.99 -16.45 7.37
CA ASN A 60 2.53 -16.45 7.32
C ASN A 60 2.04 -17.79 6.76
N ASP A 61 1.53 -18.65 7.64
CA ASP A 61 0.96 -19.95 7.31
C ASP A 61 -0.58 -19.93 7.27
N GLY A 62 -1.17 -18.73 7.17
CA GLY A 62 -2.60 -18.50 7.08
C GLY A 62 -3.22 -17.88 8.34
N PHE A 63 -2.41 -17.47 9.32
CA PHE A 63 -2.90 -16.76 10.50
C PHE A 63 -3.32 -15.31 10.21
N ASP A 64 -2.84 -14.72 9.10
CA ASP A 64 -3.15 -13.35 8.67
C ASP A 64 -3.42 -13.29 7.15
N PHE A 65 -3.76 -12.12 6.62
CA PHE A 65 -4.00 -11.89 5.20
C PHE A 65 -2.82 -12.36 4.34
N GLU A 66 -3.13 -13.05 3.22
CA GLU A 66 -2.15 -13.66 2.32
C GLU A 66 -1.12 -12.66 1.75
N SER A 67 -1.50 -11.39 1.62
CA SER A 67 -0.62 -10.32 1.15
C SER A 67 0.45 -9.92 2.17
N ILE A 68 0.30 -10.26 3.45
CA ILE A 68 1.23 -9.90 4.51
C ILE A 68 2.29 -11.00 4.65
N ASN A 69 3.55 -10.59 4.54
CA ASN A 69 4.69 -11.47 4.78
C ASN A 69 5.21 -11.26 6.20
N TYR A 70 5.43 -12.36 6.91
CA TYR A 70 6.06 -12.37 8.22
C TYR A 70 7.42 -13.05 8.13
N PHE A 71 8.41 -12.53 8.84
CA PHE A 71 9.78 -13.02 8.80
C PHE A 71 10.29 -13.34 10.20
N SER A 72 11.27 -14.24 10.30
CA SER A 72 12.01 -14.46 11.54
C SER A 72 12.81 -13.20 11.90
N GLU A 73 13.30 -13.11 13.14
CA GLU A 73 14.18 -12.00 13.53
C GLU A 73 15.40 -11.86 12.59
N SER A 74 16.06 -12.97 12.24
CA SER A 74 17.24 -12.94 11.35
C SER A 74 16.89 -12.54 9.92
N ASP A 75 15.75 -13.03 9.40
CA ASP A 75 15.33 -12.71 8.04
C ASP A 75 14.83 -11.26 7.97
N PHE A 76 14.22 -10.75 9.03
CA PHE A 76 13.76 -9.36 9.09
C PHE A 76 14.92 -8.36 9.16
N GLU A 77 16.05 -8.67 9.81
CA GLU A 77 17.27 -7.85 9.69
C GLU A 77 17.69 -7.71 8.21
N ILE A 78 17.63 -8.79 7.44
CA ILE A 78 17.95 -8.77 6.00
C ILE A 78 16.93 -7.93 5.22
N VAL A 79 15.65 -7.97 5.60
CA VAL A 79 14.62 -7.07 5.04
C VAL A 79 15.02 -5.62 5.29
N LEU A 80 15.36 -5.25 6.52
CA LEU A 80 15.75 -3.88 6.88
C LEU A 80 17.01 -3.43 6.12
N ASP A 81 18.01 -4.29 5.98
CA ASP A 81 19.22 -4.00 5.18
C ASP A 81 18.89 -3.69 3.72
N ARG A 82 17.94 -4.44 3.13
CA ARG A 82 17.51 -4.25 1.74
C ARG A 82 16.64 -3.00 1.60
N VAL A 83 15.73 -2.75 2.54
CA VAL A 83 14.92 -1.52 2.60
C VAL A 83 15.82 -0.29 2.63
N GLU A 84 16.81 -0.28 3.52
CA GLU A 84 17.78 0.80 3.66
C GLU A 84 18.55 1.04 2.36
N LYS A 85 19.04 -0.04 1.73
CA LYS A 85 19.76 0.01 0.46
C LYS A 85 18.94 0.65 -0.66
N TYR A 86 17.65 0.39 -0.73
CA TYR A 86 16.75 0.91 -1.77
C TYR A 86 16.09 2.25 -1.40
N GLY A 87 16.31 2.76 -0.19
CA GLY A 87 15.67 3.98 0.29
C GLY A 87 14.14 3.85 0.45
N ILE A 88 13.66 2.62 0.67
CA ILE A 88 12.23 2.33 0.90
C ILE A 88 11.85 2.86 2.28
N GLY A 89 10.66 3.46 2.36
CA GLY A 89 10.10 3.83 3.65
C GLY A 89 9.44 2.64 4.32
N ILE A 90 9.45 2.63 5.64
CA ILE A 90 8.56 1.79 6.45
C ILE A 90 7.62 2.76 7.18
N TYR A 91 6.32 2.45 7.21
CA TYR A 91 5.35 3.21 8.01
C TYR A 91 5.22 2.63 9.42
N GLY A 92 5.25 1.31 9.53
CA GLY A 92 5.21 0.63 10.81
C GLY A 92 5.80 -0.77 10.77
N ILE A 93 6.21 -1.25 11.94
CA ILE A 93 6.66 -2.62 12.19
C ILE A 93 5.66 -3.26 13.15
N GLU A 94 5.13 -4.41 12.75
CA GLU A 94 4.14 -5.18 13.52
C GLU A 94 4.65 -6.60 13.76
N PRO A 95 5.21 -6.89 14.94
CA PRO A 95 5.47 -8.25 15.35
C PRO A 95 4.21 -9.00 15.76
N CYS A 96 4.22 -10.29 15.50
CA CYS A 96 3.29 -11.28 16.04
C CYS A 96 4.05 -12.33 16.87
N LEU A 97 3.36 -12.95 17.81
CA LEU A 97 3.86 -14.06 18.63
C LEU A 97 2.89 -15.23 18.50
N ASN A 98 3.34 -16.32 17.86
CA ASN A 98 2.51 -17.50 17.61
C ASN A 98 1.22 -17.17 16.83
N GLY A 99 1.31 -16.25 15.85
CA GLY A 99 0.17 -15.81 15.05
C GLY A 99 -0.72 -14.74 15.71
N ASP A 100 -0.49 -14.41 16.99
CA ASP A 100 -1.25 -13.35 17.67
C ASP A 100 -0.51 -12.01 17.62
N PHE A 101 -1.27 -10.92 17.47
CA PHE A 101 -0.76 -9.55 17.53
C PHE A 101 0.06 -9.31 18.81
N TYR A 102 1.30 -8.86 18.67
CA TYR A 102 2.18 -8.57 19.81
C TYR A 102 2.24 -7.07 20.13
N GLY A 103 2.29 -6.24 19.09
CA GLY A 103 2.42 -4.80 19.22
C GLY A 103 2.71 -4.15 17.89
N VAL A 104 2.76 -2.82 17.87
CA VAL A 104 3.09 -2.04 16.68
C VAL A 104 3.90 -0.81 17.07
N LYS A 105 4.85 -0.43 16.21
CA LYS A 105 5.52 0.86 16.25
C LYS A 105 5.40 1.51 14.89
N VAL A 106 5.08 2.81 14.87
CA VAL A 106 4.88 3.58 13.64
C VAL A 106 5.74 4.83 13.64
N HIS A 107 6.21 5.26 12.47
CA HIS A 107 7.18 6.35 12.35
C HIS A 107 6.64 7.69 12.87
N GLU A 108 5.32 7.90 12.81
CA GLU A 108 4.65 9.12 13.27
C GLU A 108 4.72 9.29 14.79
N GLN A 109 4.94 8.22 15.56
CA GLN A 109 5.08 8.31 17.02
C GLN A 109 6.29 9.16 17.45
N ILE A 110 7.29 9.31 16.57
CA ILE A 110 8.52 10.07 16.81
C ILE A 110 8.79 11.13 15.74
N ASP A 111 7.78 11.46 14.92
CA ASP A 111 7.88 12.43 13.82
C ASP A 111 9.07 12.16 12.87
N ALA A 112 9.40 10.88 12.67
CA ALA A 112 10.45 10.45 11.76
C ALA A 112 9.91 10.35 10.34
N LYS A 113 10.79 10.45 9.33
CA LYS A 113 10.43 10.11 7.95
C LYS A 113 10.33 8.59 7.80
N PRO A 114 9.41 8.04 7.00
CA PRO A 114 9.31 6.60 6.77
C PRO A 114 10.63 5.93 6.36
N ASN A 115 11.47 6.63 5.60
CA ASN A 115 12.74 6.11 5.11
C ASN A 115 13.96 6.43 6.01
N ASP A 116 13.76 6.96 7.22
CA ASP A 116 14.86 7.15 8.17
C ASP A 116 15.26 5.82 8.83
N PRO A 117 16.46 5.28 8.57
CA PRO A 117 16.88 4.01 9.15
C PRO A 117 16.93 4.00 10.67
N ASN A 118 17.16 5.16 11.31
CA ASN A 118 17.23 5.19 12.77
C ASN A 118 15.89 4.80 13.39
N TRP A 119 14.78 5.22 12.78
CA TRP A 119 13.45 4.96 13.32
C TRP A 119 13.13 3.45 13.29
N TYR A 120 13.25 2.79 12.13
CA TYR A 120 12.84 1.40 12.02
C TYR A 120 13.83 0.44 12.68
N ARG A 121 15.12 0.79 12.72
CA ARG A 121 16.12 0.00 13.45
C ARG A 121 15.89 0.09 14.96
N GLU A 122 15.55 1.27 15.48
CA GLU A 122 15.21 1.44 16.90
C GLU A 122 13.94 0.67 17.24
N ALA A 123 12.88 0.81 16.44
CA ALA A 123 11.64 0.09 16.62
C ALA A 123 11.84 -1.44 16.66
N PHE A 124 12.62 -1.96 15.70
CA PHE A 124 12.95 -3.39 15.66
C PHE A 124 13.80 -3.82 16.87
N SER A 125 14.82 -3.04 17.24
CA SER A 125 15.67 -3.30 18.41
C SER A 125 14.85 -3.36 19.72
N GLU A 126 13.86 -2.48 19.88
CA GLU A 126 12.98 -2.50 21.04
C GLU A 126 12.17 -3.79 21.16
N PHE A 127 11.61 -4.29 20.06
CA PHE A 127 10.90 -5.57 20.09
C PHE A 127 11.82 -6.75 20.40
N LYS A 128 13.04 -6.75 19.86
CA LYS A 128 14.07 -7.77 20.15
C LYS A 128 14.45 -7.85 21.62
N LYS A 129 14.43 -6.73 22.35
CA LYS A 129 14.72 -6.71 23.80
C LYS A 129 13.77 -7.58 24.62
N SER A 130 12.59 -7.93 24.09
CA SER A 130 11.67 -8.85 24.75
C SER A 130 12.21 -10.28 24.88
N GLY A 131 13.18 -10.67 24.05
CA GLY A 131 13.74 -12.04 24.00
C GLY A 131 12.74 -13.11 23.54
N LYS A 132 11.59 -12.70 22.99
CA LYS A 132 10.55 -13.60 22.48
C LYS A 132 10.83 -13.95 21.02
N ASN A 133 10.38 -15.13 20.60
CA ASN A 133 10.45 -15.57 19.22
C ASN A 133 9.37 -14.90 18.37
N LEU A 134 9.51 -13.59 18.15
CA LEU A 134 8.57 -12.78 17.37
C LEU A 134 8.76 -13.03 15.87
N GLN A 135 7.66 -12.95 15.14
CA GLN A 135 7.60 -12.94 13.69
C GLN A 135 7.26 -11.51 13.25
N TYR A 136 7.99 -10.93 12.31
CA TYR A 136 7.92 -9.50 12.01
C TYR A 136 7.32 -9.24 10.63
N SER A 137 6.38 -8.32 10.56
CA SER A 137 5.90 -7.72 9.32
C SER A 137 6.12 -6.19 9.36
N ALA A 138 5.96 -5.55 8.21
CA ALA A 138 6.04 -4.11 8.07
C ALA A 138 5.12 -3.60 6.96
N THR A 139 4.72 -2.33 7.07
CA THR A 139 4.04 -1.59 6.00
C THR A 139 5.07 -0.72 5.28
N TYR A 140 5.15 -0.86 3.95
CA TYR A 140 6.23 -0.25 3.16
C TYR A 140 5.73 0.93 2.30
N GLU A 141 6.56 1.96 2.18
CA GLU A 141 6.47 3.01 1.17
C GLU A 141 7.50 2.72 0.07
N VAL A 142 7.07 2.07 -1.01
CA VAL A 142 7.91 1.86 -2.19
C VAL A 142 7.85 3.12 -3.08
N PRO A 143 8.96 3.86 -3.27
CA PRO A 143 8.99 5.01 -4.15
C PRO A 143 8.64 4.62 -5.59
N ASN A 144 7.85 5.47 -6.28
CA ASN A 144 7.40 5.16 -7.64
C ASN A 144 8.58 5.01 -8.61
N GLU A 145 9.68 5.72 -8.37
CA GLU A 145 10.91 5.66 -9.17
C GLU A 145 11.56 4.27 -9.20
N LEU A 146 11.21 3.39 -8.25
CA LEU A 146 11.68 2.01 -8.21
C LEU A 146 10.83 1.05 -9.08
N ILE A 147 9.66 1.50 -9.54
CA ILE A 147 8.65 0.67 -10.22
C ILE A 147 8.13 1.28 -11.54
N THR A 148 8.51 2.51 -11.85
CA THR A 148 8.26 3.16 -13.14
C THR A 148 9.53 3.11 -13.98
N GLU A 149 9.43 2.57 -15.19
CA GLU A 149 10.47 2.64 -16.23
C GLU A 149 10.56 4.05 -16.84
#